data_AF-A0A527HG33-F1
#
_entry.id   AF-A0A527HG33-F1
#
_cell.length_a   1.000
_cell.length_b   1.000
_cell.length_c   1.000
_cell.angle_alpha   90.00
_cell.angle_beta   90.00
_cell.angle_gamma   90.00
#
_symmetry.space_group_name_H-M   'P 1'
#
loop_
_entity.id
_entity.type
_entity.pdbx_description
1 polymer ?
#
loop_
_entity_poly.entity_id
_entity_poly.type
_entity_poly.pdbx_seq_one_letter_code
_entity_poly.pdbx_strand_id
1 'polypeptide(L)'
;GFILPNDFVDVIMTRRADAAGGAAGFNTETILKNIRVLAIDQTIQEDEEGKKTRVGQTATLELTPKQAEIITVAQQMADRLTLALRAVADTQEKNLGEADYLVSGNGRRGTVRLIKSGEVSEVGARK
;
A
#
# COMPACT_ATOMS: atom_id res chain seq x y z
N GLY A 1 6.72 -17.47 5.67
CA GLY A 1 7.93 -16.77 5.20
C GLY A 1 8.25 -17.36 3.85
N PHE A 2 8.06 -16.58 2.80
CA PHE A 2 8.30 -17.00 1.41
C PHE A 2 9.05 -15.94 0.60
N ILE A 3 9.27 -14.76 1.18
CA ILE A 3 10.00 -13.64 0.58
C ILE A 3 11.44 -13.72 1.07
N LEU A 4 12.39 -13.63 0.15
CA LEU A 4 13.83 -13.65 0.36
C LEU A 4 14.47 -12.35 -0.17
N PRO A 5 15.70 -12.02 0.26
CA PRO A 5 16.47 -10.98 -0.39
C PRO A 5 16.59 -11.22 -1.91
N ASN A 6 16.51 -10.14 -2.69
CA ASN A 6 16.41 -10.10 -4.14
C ASN A 6 15.08 -10.56 -4.77
N ASP A 7 14.09 -10.95 -3.97
CA ASP A 7 12.74 -11.11 -4.49
C ASP A 7 12.12 -9.75 -4.86
N PHE A 8 11.11 -9.80 -5.73
CA PHE A 8 10.30 -8.65 -6.08
C PHE A 8 8.91 -8.77 -5.47
N VAL A 9 8.41 -7.67 -4.93
CA VAL A 9 7.12 -7.63 -4.24
C VAL A 9 6.28 -6.44 -4.71
N ASP A 10 4.97 -6.60 -4.61
CA ASP A 10 4.02 -5.51 -4.67
C ASP A 10 3.66 -5.09 -3.23
N VAL A 11 3.52 -3.79 -2.98
CA VAL A 11 3.09 -3.25 -1.69
C VAL A 11 1.60 -2.94 -1.77
N ILE A 12 0.81 -3.63 -0.94
CA ILE A 12 -0.64 -3.51 -0.88
C ILE A 12 -1.03 -2.78 0.40
N MET A 13 -1.79 -1.70 0.24
CA MET A 13 -2.37 -0.92 1.32
C MET A 13 -3.83 -1.29 1.51
N THR A 14 -4.23 -1.53 2.75
CA THR A 14 -5.62 -1.70 3.17
C THR A 14 -5.95 -0.67 4.24
N ARG A 15 -7.10 0.00 4.08
CA ARG A 15 -7.66 0.96 5.05
C ARG A 15 -9.17 0.80 5.12
N ARG A 16 -9.79 1.15 6.25
CA ARG A 16 -11.25 1.23 6.36
C ARG A 16 -11.82 2.20 5.32
N ALA A 17 -12.95 1.81 4.73
CA ALA A 17 -13.77 2.69 3.94
C ALA A 17 -14.61 3.57 4.87
N ASP A 18 -14.75 4.86 4.52
CA ASP A 18 -15.67 5.75 5.23
C ASP A 18 -17.10 5.21 5.08
N ALA A 19 -17.76 4.97 6.21
CA ALA A 19 -19.09 4.37 6.25
C ALA A 19 -20.17 5.37 5.83
N ALA A 20 -20.23 5.72 4.55
CA ALA A 20 -21.39 6.40 3.99
C ALA A 20 -22.52 5.37 3.79
N GLY A 21 -23.34 5.14 4.82
CA GLY A 21 -24.57 4.33 4.70
C GLY A 21 -24.59 2.99 5.43
N GLY A 22 -23.70 2.75 6.42
CA GLY A 22 -23.88 1.69 7.41
C GLY A 22 -23.16 0.36 7.18
N ALA A 23 -22.41 0.19 6.08
CA ALA A 23 -21.52 -0.95 5.91
C ALA A 23 -20.06 -0.54 6.15
N ALA A 24 -19.44 -1.10 7.19
CA ALA A 24 -17.99 -1.00 7.38
C ALA A 24 -17.30 -1.86 6.32
N GLY A 25 -16.61 -1.23 5.37
CA GLY A 25 -15.85 -1.88 4.31
C GLY A 25 -14.36 -1.62 4.40
N PHE A 26 -13.58 -2.26 3.52
CA PHE A 26 -12.16 -2.00 3.35
C PHE A 26 -11.89 -1.52 1.93
N ASN A 27 -11.06 -0.48 1.80
CA ASN A 27 -10.44 -0.08 0.55
C ASN A 27 -9.04 -0.68 0.50
N THR A 28 -8.78 -1.52 -0.50
CA THR A 28 -7.48 -2.17 -0.72
C THR A 28 -6.93 -1.77 -2.08
N GLU A 29 -5.67 -1.37 -2.13
CA GLU A 29 -5.00 -0.96 -3.36
C GLU A 29 -3.50 -1.29 -3.35
N THR A 30 -2.95 -1.65 -4.51
CA THR A 30 -1.50 -1.82 -4.70
C THR A 30 -0.87 -0.44 -4.91
N ILE A 31 -0.08 0.01 -3.95
CA ILE A 31 0.52 1.35 -3.95
C ILE A 31 1.88 1.40 -4.63
N LEU A 32 2.63 0.30 -4.60
CA LEU A 32 3.89 0.12 -5.33
C LEU A 32 3.92 -1.29 -5.94
N LYS A 33 4.55 -1.43 -7.11
CA LYS A 33 4.66 -2.70 -7.83
C LYS A 33 6.11 -3.03 -8.13
N ASN A 34 6.42 -4.33 -8.10
CA ASN A 34 7.70 -4.90 -8.53
C ASN A 34 8.89 -4.17 -7.88
N ILE A 35 8.84 -4.06 -6.55
CA ILE A 35 9.87 -3.48 -5.70
C ILE A 35 10.82 -4.58 -5.25
N ARG A 36 12.13 -4.38 -5.39
CA ARG A 36 13.13 -5.34 -4.92
C ARG A 36 13.21 -5.32 -3.39
N VAL A 37 13.29 -6.50 -2.80
CA VAL A 37 13.59 -6.71 -1.38
C VAL A 37 15.12 -6.75 -1.19
N LEU A 38 15.65 -5.88 -0.34
CA LEU A 38 17.07 -5.84 0.02
C LEU A 38 17.39 -6.77 1.19
N ALA A 39 16.51 -6.81 2.19
CA ALA A 39 16.68 -7.64 3.38
C ALA A 39 15.34 -8.03 3.97
N ILE A 40 15.33 -9.14 4.70
CA ILE A 40 14.22 -9.55 5.56
C ILE A 40 14.79 -9.76 6.96
N ASP A 41 14.18 -9.10 7.94
CA ASP A 41 14.46 -9.32 9.34
C ASP A 41 13.29 -10.07 9.99
N GLN A 42 13.60 -11.05 10.83
CA GLN A 42 12.61 -11.84 11.55
C GLN A 42 12.94 -11.82 13.02
N THR A 43 12.07 -11.22 13.82
CA THR A 43 12.21 -11.28 15.27
C THR A 43 11.73 -12.65 15.75
N ILE A 44 12.63 -13.39 16.39
CA ILE A 44 12.31 -14.63 17.10
C ILE A 44 12.09 -14.26 18.57
N GLN A 45 10.91 -14.57 19.09
CA GLN A 45 10.65 -14.50 20.53
C GLN A 45 10.59 -15.91 21.08
N GLU A 46 11.09 -16.07 22.30
CA GLU A 46 10.94 -17.29 23.09
C GLU A 46 9.80 -17.05 24.07
N ASP A 47 8.76 -17.89 24.02
CA ASP A 47 7.68 -17.83 25.01
C ASP A 47 8.13 -18.39 26.36
N GLU A 48 7.29 -18.26 27.39
CA GLU A 48 7.59 -18.72 28.76
C GLU A 48 7.87 -20.24 28.84
N GLU A 49 7.52 -20.99 27.80
CA GLU A 49 7.71 -22.44 27.66
C GLU A 49 8.98 -22.80 26.88
N GLY A 50 9.81 -21.81 26.51
CA GLY A 50 11.06 -22.02 25.76
C GLY A 50 10.86 -22.25 24.26
N LYS A 51 9.64 -22.06 23.74
CA LYS A 51 9.34 -22.29 22.33
C LYS A 51 9.59 -21.00 21.54
N LYS A 52 10.52 -21.12 20.59
CA LYS A 52 10.88 -20.05 19.67
C LYS A 52 9.78 -19.86 18.64
N THR A 53 9.02 -18.77 18.78
CA THR A 53 7.99 -18.33 17.84
C THR A 53 8.49 -17.12 17.05
N ARG A 54 8.09 -17.04 15.78
CA ARG A 54 8.49 -15.95 14.89
C ARG A 54 7.42 -14.86 14.95
N VAL A 55 7.76 -13.71 15.53
CA VAL A 55 6.76 -12.70 15.95
C VAL A 55 6.69 -11.49 15.00
N GLY A 56 7.65 -11.33 14.10
CA GLY A 56 7.61 -10.28 13.09
C GLY A 56 8.38 -10.64 11.84
N GLN A 57 7.99 -10.06 10.71
CA GLN A 57 8.79 -10.02 9.49
C GLN A 57 8.85 -8.56 9.04
N THR A 58 10.04 -7.97 9.10
CA THR A 58 10.33 -6.64 8.55
C THR A 58 11.04 -6.85 7.23
N ALA A 59 10.74 -6.02 6.22
CA ALA A 59 11.44 -6.03 4.95
C ALA A 59 12.09 -4.68 4.70
N THR A 60 13.32 -4.68 4.22
CA THR A 60 13.98 -3.51 3.65
C THR A 60 13.78 -3.53 2.14
N LEU A 61 13.27 -2.45 1.57
CA LEU A 61 12.92 -2.36 0.15
C LEU A 61 13.86 -1.40 -0.59
N GLU A 62 14.18 -1.73 -1.84
CA GLU A 62 14.89 -0.83 -2.76
C GLU A 62 13.89 0.15 -3.37
N LEU A 63 13.84 1.36 -2.81
CA LEU A 63 12.88 2.39 -3.21
C LEU A 63 13.59 3.60 -3.84
N THR A 64 12.93 4.23 -4.81
CA THR A 64 13.29 5.59 -5.23
C THR A 64 12.87 6.61 -4.15
N PRO A 65 13.43 7.84 -4.15
CA PRO A 65 13.03 8.87 -3.19
C PRO A 65 11.52 9.13 -3.16
N LYS A 66 10.88 9.19 -4.33
CA LYS A 66 9.44 9.39 -4.45
C LYS A 66 8.63 8.21 -3.88
N GLN A 67 9.06 6.98 -4.15
CA GLN A 67 8.41 5.80 -3.61
C GLN A 67 8.54 5.72 -2.07
N ALA A 68 9.66 6.18 -1.52
CA ALA A 68 9.84 6.29 -0.07
C ALA A 68 8.84 7.26 0.55
N GLU A 69 8.63 8.44 -0.05
CA GLU A 69 7.60 9.39 0.39
C GLU A 69 6.19 8.78 0.32
N ILE A 70 5.85 8.07 -0.76
CA ILE A 70 4.58 7.34 -0.92
C ILE A 70 4.38 6.36 0.24
N ILE A 71 5.41 5.59 0.59
CA ILE A 71 5.36 4.61 1.67
C ILE A 71 5.21 5.29 3.04
N THR A 72 5.92 6.39 3.28
CA THR A 72 5.80 7.15 4.53
C THR A 72 4.38 7.66 4.74
N VAL A 73 3.74 8.21 3.70
CA VAL A 73 2.34 8.65 3.78
C VAL A 73 1.41 7.45 3.95
N ALA A 74 1.61 6.38 3.18
CA ALA A 74 0.80 5.18 3.28
C ALA A 74 0.84 4.56 4.70
N GLN A 75 2.00 4.55 5.36
CA GLN A 75 2.14 4.06 6.74
C GLN A 75 1.29 4.84 7.75
N GLN A 76 1.06 6.14 7.52
CA GLN A 76 0.22 6.97 8.39
C GLN A 76 -1.27 6.74 8.16
N MET A 77 -1.66 6.38 6.93
CA MET A 77 -3.06 6.27 6.51
C MET A 77 -3.61 4.84 6.54
N ALA A 78 -2.75 3.84 6.45
CA ALA A 78 -3.14 2.44 6.32
C ALA A 78 -3.46 1.81 7.68
N ASP A 79 -4.51 1.00 7.74
CA ASP A 79 -4.65 0.04 8.83
C ASP A 79 -3.62 -1.10 8.68
N ARG A 80 -3.26 -1.43 7.43
CA ARG A 80 -2.31 -2.50 7.13
C ARG A 80 -1.60 -2.28 5.80
N LEU A 81 -0.29 -2.47 5.81
CA LEU A 81 0.54 -2.68 4.62
C LEU A 81 0.93 -4.16 4.53
N THR A 82 0.82 -4.76 3.35
CA THR A 82 1.17 -6.16 3.10
C THR A 82 2.03 -6.26 1.86
N LEU A 83 3.03 -7.15 1.90
CA LEU A 83 3.86 -7.47 0.75
C LEU A 83 3.31 -8.71 0.05
N ALA A 84 3.11 -8.61 -1.26
CA ALA A 84 2.74 -9.73 -2.12
C ALA A 84 3.93 -10.11 -3.00
N LEU A 85 4.41 -11.34 -2.89
CA LEU A 85 5.50 -11.85 -3.71
C LEU A 85 5.09 -11.88 -5.19
N ARG A 86 5.90 -11.27 -6.04
CA ARG A 86 5.74 -11.31 -7.50
C ARG A 86 6.42 -12.57 -8.04
N ALA A 87 5.77 -13.25 -8.98
CA ALA A 87 6.36 -14.40 -9.64
C ALA A 87 7.61 -13.98 -10.42
N VAL A 88 8.66 -14.81 -10.40
CA VAL A 88 9.94 -14.50 -11.06
C VAL A 88 9.77 -14.20 -12.56
N ALA A 89 8.81 -14.86 -13.21
CA ALA A 89 8.48 -14.64 -14.63
C ALA A 89 7.97 -13.22 -14.93
N ASP A 90 7.31 -12.58 -13.96
CA ASP A 90 6.59 -11.29 -14.14
C ASP A 90 7.44 -10.09 -13.69
N THR A 91 8.69 -10.31 -13.30
CA THR A 91 9.60 -9.27 -12.79
C THR A 91 10.18 -8.38 -13.89
N GLN A 92 10.16 -8.85 -15.14
CA GLN A 92 10.66 -8.11 -16.32
C GLN A 92 9.66 -7.08 -16.87
N GLU A 93 8.43 -7.03 -16.37
CA GLU A 93 7.46 -6.03 -16.79
C GLU A 93 7.80 -4.64 -16.25
N LYS A 94 7.77 -3.64 -17.15
CA LYS A 94 8.02 -2.24 -16.80
C LYS A 94 6.81 -1.69 -16.03
N ASN A 95 7.00 -1.29 -14.77
CA ASN A 95 5.91 -0.75 -13.95
C ASN A 95 5.50 0.63 -14.45
N LEU A 96 4.21 0.80 -14.73
CA LEU A 96 3.63 2.05 -15.22
C LEU A 96 2.70 2.73 -14.19
N GLY A 97 2.53 2.15 -12.99
CA GLY A 97 1.59 2.65 -11.99
C GLY A 97 2.16 2.62 -10.58
N GLU A 98 2.38 3.80 -10.02
CA GLU A 98 2.69 4.07 -8.61
C GLU A 98 1.56 4.91 -8.00
N ALA A 99 1.38 4.87 -6.68
CA ALA A 99 0.39 5.66 -5.97
C ALA A 99 0.78 7.14 -5.79
N ASP A 100 1.07 7.83 -6.88
CA ASP A 100 1.50 9.23 -6.92
C ASP A 100 0.56 10.19 -6.17
N TYR A 101 -0.75 9.89 -6.16
CA TYR A 101 -1.77 10.67 -5.48
C TYR A 101 -1.62 10.71 -3.95
N LEU A 102 -0.77 9.87 -3.35
CA LEU A 102 -0.46 9.92 -1.93
C LEU A 102 0.49 11.08 -1.59
N VAL A 103 1.33 11.50 -2.53
CA VAL A 103 2.35 12.55 -2.32
C VAL A 103 2.01 13.82 -3.08
N SER A 104 1.37 13.70 -4.25
CA SER A 104 0.81 14.86 -4.92
C SER A 104 -0.51 15.24 -4.25
N GLY A 105 -0.60 16.45 -3.69
CA GLY A 105 -1.85 17.00 -3.13
C GLY A 105 -3.02 17.07 -4.12
N ASN A 106 -2.77 16.74 -5.39
CA ASN A 106 -3.80 16.39 -6.37
C ASN A 106 -4.20 14.93 -6.16
N GLY A 107 -5.10 14.70 -5.20
CA GLY A 107 -5.87 13.47 -5.11
C GLY A 107 -6.41 13.09 -6.49
N ARG A 108 -6.53 11.78 -6.74
CA ARG A 108 -7.20 11.15 -7.90
C ARG A 108 -8.15 12.15 -8.55
N ARG A 109 -8.06 12.40 -9.87
CA ARG A 109 -9.10 13.10 -10.65
C ARG A 109 -10.46 12.50 -10.29
N GLY A 110 -11.04 13.03 -9.24
CA GLY A 110 -12.23 12.56 -8.58
C GLY A 110 -13.21 13.65 -8.90
N THR A 111 -14.18 13.31 -9.72
CA THR A 111 -15.28 14.22 -9.96
C THR A 111 -15.92 14.54 -8.62
N VAL A 112 -15.96 15.82 -8.27
CA VAL A 112 -16.62 16.26 -7.05
C VAL A 112 -18.11 16.34 -7.39
N ARG A 113 -18.89 15.43 -6.81
CA ARG A 113 -20.35 15.46 -6.93
C ARG A 113 -20.91 16.40 -5.86
N LEU A 114 -21.34 17.58 -6.26
CA LEU A 114 -22.01 18.53 -5.39
C LEU A 114 -23.52 18.28 -5.46
N ILE A 115 -24.16 18.11 -4.30
CA ILE A 115 -25.62 18.07 -4.19
C ILE A 115 -26.05 19.33 -3.43
N LYS A 116 -26.63 20.30 -4.14
CA LYS A 116 -27.16 21.53 -3.55
C LYS A 116 -28.63 21.63 -3.91
N SER A 117 -29.50 21.68 -2.89
CA SER A 117 -30.95 21.86 -3.04
C SER A 117 -31.67 20.83 -3.94
N GLY A 118 -31.16 19.60 -4.03
CA GLY A 118 -31.78 18.52 -4.81
C GLY A 118 -31.27 18.39 -6.26
N GLU A 119 -30.36 19.27 -6.69
CA GLU A 119 -29.72 19.18 -7.99
C GLU A 119 -28.30 18.62 -7.86
N VAL A 120 -27.99 17.60 -8.66
CA VAL A 120 -26.68 16.93 -8.68
C VAL A 120 -25.82 17.58 -9.75
N SER A 121 -24.71 18.19 -9.36
CA SER A 121 -23.72 18.75 -10.29
C SER A 121 -22.39 18.01 -10.14
N GLU A 122 -21.88 17.48 -11.26
CA GLU A 122 -20.60 16.79 -11.33
C GLU A 122 -19.57 17.74 -11.94
N VAL A 123 -18.65 18.24 -11.10
CA VAL A 123 -17.63 19.21 -11.52
C VAL A 123 -16.28 18.53 -11.59
N GLY A 124 -15.72 18.45 -12.80
CA GLY A 124 -14.32 18.05 -12.99
C GLY A 124 -13.40 19.16 -12.50
N ALA A 125 -12.55 18.87 -11.51
CA ALA A 125 -11.55 19.81 -11.02
C ALA A 125 -10.60 20.19 -12.18
N ARG A 126 -10.78 21.39 -12.73
CA ARG A 126 -9.80 22.01 -13.63
C ARG A 126 -8.82 22.83 -12.80
N LYS A 127 -7.57 22.82 -13.28
CA LYS A 127 -6.34 23.41 -12.74
C LYS A 127 -6.51 24.69 -11.94
#